data_AF-A0A962E434-F1
#
_entry.id   AF-A0A962E434-F1
#
_cell.length_a   1.000
_cell.length_b   1.000
_cell.length_c   1.000
_cell.angle_alpha   90.00
_cell.angle_beta   90.00
_cell.angle_gamma   90.00
#
_symmetry.space_group_name_H-M   'P 1'
#
loop_
_entity.id
_entity.type
_entity.pdbx_description
1 polymer ?
#
loop_
_entity_poly.entity_id
_entity_poly.type
_entity_poly.pdbx_seq_one_letter_code
_entity_poly.pdbx_strand_id
1 'polypeptide(L)'
;MGAPTKVEKPASLAARLAAIFSRHSVALVSLMVALSGLAYNTWRNETTEAQRSTRQAAFRMLEELGELQSRVNYRYFANDPVRGDRIGGWGQVLFLRDLSALMPAPVGEDAAALQQVWSEHGDALDQGDAEAERRISSALSLLREDVLKSLQQLH
;
A
#
# COMPACT_ATOMS: atom_id res chain seq x y z
N MET A 1 -54.27 10.10 -64.01
CA MET A 1 -54.83 10.56 -62.71
C MET A 1 -53.92 9.99 -61.63
N GLY A 2 -52.84 10.69 -61.30
CA GLY A 2 -51.88 10.28 -60.28
C GLY A 2 -51.74 11.40 -59.26
N ALA A 3 -52.19 11.18 -58.03
CA ALA A 3 -52.06 12.17 -56.96
C ALA A 3 -50.58 12.29 -56.55
N PRO A 4 -50.07 13.51 -56.29
CA PRO A 4 -48.70 13.68 -55.83
C PRO A 4 -48.58 13.12 -54.40
N THR A 5 -47.76 12.09 -54.23
CA THR A 5 -47.34 11.58 -52.93
C THR A 5 -46.49 12.65 -52.25
N LYS A 6 -47.02 13.25 -51.18
CA LYS A 6 -46.28 14.13 -50.28
C LYS A 6 -45.11 13.33 -49.69
N VAL A 7 -43.89 13.69 -50.07
CA VAL A 7 -42.68 13.15 -49.44
C VAL A 7 -42.55 13.81 -48.06
N GLU A 8 -42.89 13.08 -46.99
CA GLU A 8 -42.64 13.54 -45.62
C GLU A 8 -41.13 13.67 -45.39
N LYS A 9 -40.69 14.85 -44.95
CA LYS A 9 -39.29 15.07 -44.56
C LYS A 9 -38.98 14.21 -43.32
N PRO A 10 -37.86 13.45 -43.31
CA PRO A 10 -37.51 12.65 -42.16
C PRO A 10 -37.27 13.55 -40.94
N ALA A 11 -37.77 13.11 -39.79
CA ALA A 11 -37.60 13.81 -38.52
C ALA A 11 -36.12 14.07 -38.22
N SER A 12 -35.82 15.26 -37.70
CA SER A 12 -34.46 15.64 -37.34
C SER A 12 -33.85 14.64 -36.35
N LEU A 13 -32.54 14.44 -36.42
CA LEU A 13 -31.82 13.51 -35.54
C LEU A 13 -32.09 13.82 -34.06
N ALA A 14 -32.20 15.11 -33.70
CA ALA A 14 -32.59 15.57 -32.37
C ALA A 14 -34.00 15.10 -31.96
N ALA A 15 -35.00 15.21 -32.85
CA ALA A 15 -36.37 14.74 -32.56
C ALA A 15 -36.42 13.22 -32.38
N ARG A 16 -35.62 12.47 -33.16
CA ARG A 16 -35.51 11.01 -33.04
C ARG A 16 -34.84 10.61 -31.72
N LEU A 17 -33.77 11.30 -31.32
CA LEU A 17 -33.11 11.07 -30.03
C LEU A 17 -34.01 11.40 -28.84
N ALA A 18 -34.76 12.51 -28.91
CA ALA A 18 -35.72 12.89 -27.87
C ALA A 18 -36.85 11.86 -27.72
N ALA A 19 -37.36 11.32 -28.84
CA ALA A 19 -38.38 10.28 -28.84
C ALA A 19 -37.84 8.93 -28.29
N ILE A 20 -36.59 8.58 -28.59
CA ILE A 20 -35.92 7.42 -28.00
C ILE A 20 -35.76 7.62 -26.50
N PHE A 21 -35.32 8.79 -26.07
CA PHE A 21 -35.12 9.10 -24.65
C PHE A 21 -36.43 9.06 -23.87
N SER A 22 -37.53 9.62 -24.40
CA SER A 22 -38.83 9.57 -23.72
C SER A 22 -39.37 8.14 -23.63
N ARG A 23 -39.25 7.36 -24.71
CA ARG A 23 -39.74 5.97 -24.79
C ARG A 23 -38.91 4.98 -23.94
N HIS A 24 -37.62 5.23 -23.79
CA HIS A 24 -36.68 4.36 -23.08
C HIS A 24 -36.11 5.00 -21.80
N SER A 25 -36.76 6.04 -21.28
CA SER A 25 -36.30 6.82 -20.12
C SER A 25 -36.00 5.95 -18.90
N VAL A 26 -36.92 5.04 -18.55
CA VAL A 26 -36.74 4.11 -17.43
C VAL A 26 -35.51 3.22 -17.65
N ALA A 27 -35.36 2.63 -18.85
CA ALA A 27 -34.22 1.76 -19.16
C ALA A 27 -32.88 2.52 -19.12
N LEU A 28 -32.85 3.76 -19.62
CA LEU A 28 -31.66 4.61 -19.60
C LEU A 28 -31.30 5.02 -18.17
N VAL A 29 -32.29 5.40 -17.35
CA VAL A 29 -32.10 5.70 -15.93
C VAL A 29 -31.60 4.46 -15.18
N SER A 30 -32.21 3.29 -15.41
CA SER A 30 -31.76 2.03 -14.81
C SER A 30 -30.32 1.68 -15.20
N LEU A 31 -29.95 1.88 -16.47
CA LEU A 31 -28.58 1.68 -16.93
C LEU A 31 -27.60 2.64 -16.24
N MET A 32 -27.96 3.92 -16.12
CA MET A 32 -27.10 4.91 -15.44
C MET A 32 -26.92 4.62 -13.96
N VAL A 33 -27.98 4.18 -13.28
CA VAL A 33 -27.90 3.73 -11.88
C VAL A 33 -27.02 2.49 -11.76
N ALA A 34 -27.16 1.51 -12.66
CA ALA A 34 -26.35 0.30 -12.66
C ALA A 34 -24.85 0.60 -12.88
N LEU A 35 -24.52 1.45 -13.85
CA LEU A 35 -23.14 1.84 -14.13
C LEU A 35 -22.51 2.64 -12.98
N SER A 36 -23.27 3.58 -12.40
CA SER A 36 -22.82 4.34 -11.24
C SER A 36 -22.58 3.44 -10.02
N GLY A 37 -23.51 2.50 -9.77
CA GLY A 37 -23.38 1.54 -8.67
C GLY A 37 -22.19 0.60 -8.84
N LEU A 38 -21.94 0.13 -10.07
CA LEU A 38 -20.77 -0.69 -10.37
C LEU A 38 -19.47 0.10 -10.17
N ALA A 39 -19.37 1.31 -10.72
CA ALA A 39 -18.19 2.17 -10.58
C ALA A 39 -17.86 2.46 -9.12
N TYR A 40 -18.88 2.83 -8.32
CA TYR A 40 -18.71 3.07 -6.89
C TYR A 40 -18.24 1.82 -6.14
N ASN A 41 -18.84 0.65 -6.41
CA ASN A 41 -18.44 -0.60 -5.77
C ASN A 41 -17.01 -1.01 -6.12
N THR A 42 -16.60 -0.88 -7.39
CA THR A 42 -15.23 -1.18 -7.83
C THR A 42 -14.22 -0.28 -7.14
N TRP A 43 -14.44 1.04 -7.19
CA TRP A 43 -13.54 2.02 -6.55
C TRP A 43 -13.42 1.79 -5.03
N ARG A 44 -14.55 1.57 -4.36
CA ARG A 44 -14.59 1.27 -2.92
C ARG A 44 -13.85 -0.04 -2.60
N ASN A 45 -14.01 -1.06 -3.44
CA ASN A 45 -13.37 -2.35 -3.23
C ASN A 45 -11.84 -2.26 -3.37
N GLU A 46 -11.35 -1.59 -4.42
CA GLU A 46 -9.91 -1.36 -4.63
C GLU A 46 -9.28 -0.60 -3.45
N THR A 47 -9.97 0.44 -2.96
CA THR A 47 -9.52 1.21 -1.80
C THR A 47 -9.45 0.34 -0.53
N THR A 48 -10.46 -0.49 -0.30
CA THR A 48 -10.51 -1.39 0.86
C THR A 48 -9.40 -2.45 0.82
N GLU A 49 -9.16 -3.03 -0.37
CA GLU A 49 -8.10 -4.03 -0.55
C GLU A 49 -6.71 -3.41 -0.39
N ALA A 50 -6.47 -2.20 -0.91
CA ALA A 50 -5.22 -1.48 -0.69
C ALA A 50 -4.96 -1.24 0.81
N GLN A 51 -5.94 -0.73 1.55
CA GLN A 51 -5.82 -0.53 3.00
C GLN A 51 -5.61 -1.82 3.77
N ARG A 52 -6.26 -2.92 3.34
CA ARG A 52 -6.08 -4.24 3.95
C ARG A 52 -4.66 -4.75 3.72
N SER A 53 -4.12 -4.61 2.51
CA SER A 53 -2.75 -4.98 2.17
C SER A 53 -1.74 -4.18 2.99
N THR A 54 -1.88 -2.85 3.06
CA THR A 54 -1.02 -1.99 3.88
C THR A 54 -1.10 -2.36 5.36
N ARG A 55 -2.29 -2.64 5.90
CA ARG A 55 -2.45 -3.06 7.30
C ARG A 55 -1.74 -4.38 7.59
N GLN A 56 -1.85 -5.36 6.70
CA GLN A 56 -1.18 -6.66 6.85
C GLN A 56 0.34 -6.52 6.78
N ALA A 57 0.85 -5.76 5.79
CA ALA A 57 2.28 -5.48 5.67
C ALA A 57 2.81 -4.76 6.91
N ALA A 58 2.11 -3.74 7.39
CA ALA A 58 2.51 -2.98 8.56
C ALA A 58 2.60 -3.84 9.84
N PHE A 59 1.59 -4.67 10.14
CA PHE A 59 1.67 -5.55 11.31
C PHE A 59 2.82 -6.54 11.21
N ARG A 60 3.05 -7.10 10.01
CA ARG A 60 4.17 -8.01 9.80
C ARG A 60 5.52 -7.29 9.96
N MET A 61 5.65 -6.07 9.46
CA MET A 61 6.86 -5.26 9.67
C MET A 61 7.09 -4.95 11.15
N LEU A 62 6.05 -4.60 11.92
CA LEU A 62 6.19 -4.30 13.35
C LEU A 62 6.67 -5.51 14.16
N GLU A 63 6.18 -6.71 13.83
CA GLU A 63 6.65 -7.96 14.43
C GLU A 63 8.14 -8.17 14.15
N GLU A 64 8.54 -8.11 12.88
CA GLU A 64 9.94 -8.29 12.47
C GLU A 64 10.88 -7.22 13.02
N LEU A 65 10.43 -5.97 13.13
CA LEU A 65 11.19 -4.89 13.78
C LEU A 65 11.41 -5.16 15.28
N GLY A 66 10.44 -5.79 15.95
CA GLY A 66 10.57 -6.21 17.35
C GLY A 66 11.55 -7.38 17.50
N GLU A 67 11.47 -8.36 16.62
CA GLU A 67 12.40 -9.49 16.59
C GLU A 67 13.83 -9.03 16.29
N LEU A 68 14.02 -8.19 15.27
CA LEU A 68 15.33 -7.66 14.88
C LEU A 68 15.94 -6.81 16.00
N GLN A 69 15.16 -5.96 16.67
CA GLN A 69 15.61 -5.24 17.86
C GLN A 69 16.06 -6.20 18.97
N SER A 70 15.30 -7.29 19.19
CA SER A 70 15.67 -8.30 20.19
C SER A 70 16.99 -8.98 19.84
N ARG A 71 17.24 -9.27 18.55
CA ARG A 71 18.54 -9.81 18.09
C ARG A 71 19.69 -8.84 18.33
N VAL A 72 19.52 -7.56 18.00
CA VAL A 72 20.51 -6.51 18.28
C VAL A 72 20.83 -6.48 19.78
N ASN A 73 19.79 -6.53 20.62
CA ASN A 73 19.95 -6.53 22.07
C ASN A 73 20.67 -7.78 22.58
N TYR A 74 20.32 -8.97 22.09
CA TYR A 74 21.02 -10.21 22.45
C TYR A 74 22.48 -10.17 22.01
N ARG A 75 22.75 -9.62 20.83
CA ARG A 75 24.11 -9.54 20.32
C ARG A 75 24.98 -8.63 21.18
N TYR A 76 24.49 -7.43 21.48
CA TYR A 76 25.26 -6.40 22.17
C TYR A 76 25.26 -6.56 23.70
N PHE A 77 24.09 -6.66 24.34
CA PHE A 77 23.98 -6.66 25.80
C PHE A 77 24.21 -8.04 26.41
N ALA A 78 23.81 -9.11 25.73
CA ALA A 78 23.95 -10.49 26.23
C ALA A 78 25.18 -11.21 25.67
N ASN A 79 25.87 -10.62 24.68
CA ASN A 79 26.96 -11.26 23.93
C ASN A 79 26.60 -12.68 23.46
N ASP A 80 25.35 -12.87 23.03
CA ASP A 80 24.82 -14.15 22.56
C ASP A 80 24.79 -14.15 21.02
N PRO A 81 25.79 -14.73 20.34
CA PRO A 81 25.85 -14.75 18.89
C PRO A 81 24.85 -15.73 18.26
N VAL A 82 24.24 -16.64 19.04
CA VAL A 82 23.24 -17.58 18.53
C VAL A 82 21.89 -16.88 18.42
N ARG A 83 21.48 -16.16 19.46
CA ARG A 83 20.24 -15.36 19.43
C ARG A 83 20.40 -14.07 18.65
N GLY A 84 21.57 -13.44 18.77
CA GLY A 84 21.97 -12.24 18.05
C GLY A 84 22.65 -12.52 16.70
N ASP A 85 22.25 -13.58 16.00
CA ASP A 85 22.85 -13.96 14.72
C ASP A 85 22.75 -12.84 13.68
N ARG A 86 23.90 -12.39 13.17
CA ARG A 86 24.02 -11.32 12.18
C ARG A 86 23.45 -11.71 10.83
N ILE A 87 23.61 -12.97 10.41
CA ILE A 87 23.11 -13.44 9.11
C ILE A 87 21.58 -13.44 9.11
N GLY A 88 20.98 -13.96 10.19
CA GLY A 88 19.54 -13.87 10.44
C GLY A 88 19.05 -12.41 10.48
N GLY A 89 19.77 -11.52 11.15
CA GLY A 89 19.43 -10.09 11.18
C GLY A 89 19.46 -9.43 9.80
N TRP A 90 20.45 -9.75 8.95
CA TRP A 90 20.48 -9.27 7.56
C TRP A 90 19.28 -9.75 6.74
N GLY A 91 18.87 -11.01 6.94
CA GLY A 91 17.66 -11.55 6.33
C GLY A 91 16.40 -10.76 6.71
N GLN A 92 16.25 -10.41 7.98
CA GLN A 92 15.13 -9.59 8.47
C GLN A 92 15.17 -8.17 7.90
N VAL A 93 16.35 -7.55 7.79
CA VAL A 93 16.51 -6.24 7.15
C VAL A 93 16.05 -6.24 5.69
N LEU A 94 16.45 -7.25 4.91
CA LEU A 94 16.00 -7.39 3.52
C LEU A 94 14.49 -7.62 3.42
N PHE A 95 13.95 -8.45 4.31
CA PHE A 95 12.51 -8.69 4.38
C PHE A 95 11.72 -7.39 4.67
N LEU A 96 12.21 -6.58 5.61
CA LEU A 96 11.61 -5.27 5.92
C LEU A 96 11.68 -4.31 4.72
N ARG A 97 12.78 -4.29 3.99
CA ARG A 97 12.92 -3.52 2.74
C ARG A 97 11.95 -4.00 1.65
N ASP A 98 11.74 -5.30 1.53
CA ASP A 98 10.83 -5.83 0.51
C ASP A 98 9.37 -5.53 0.85
N LEU A 99 8.98 -5.62 2.13
CA LEU A 99 7.64 -5.24 2.58
C LEU A 99 7.38 -3.74 2.53
N SER A 100 8.41 -2.91 2.70
CA SER A 100 8.23 -1.45 2.69
C SER A 100 7.73 -0.91 1.33
N ALA A 101 7.89 -1.68 0.25
CA ALA A 101 7.32 -1.34 -1.06
C ALA A 101 5.77 -1.33 -1.07
N LEU A 102 5.13 -1.98 -0.10
CA LEU A 102 3.67 -2.00 0.08
C LEU A 102 3.17 -0.87 1.00
N MET A 103 4.10 -0.08 1.53
CA MET A 103 3.82 0.95 2.53
C MET A 103 3.87 2.34 1.91
N PRO A 104 3.04 3.29 2.40
CA PRO A 104 3.17 4.69 2.04
C PRO A 104 4.54 5.27 2.43
N ALA A 105 4.95 6.35 1.75
CA ALA A 105 6.08 7.14 2.19
C ALA A 105 5.84 7.68 3.63
N PRO A 106 6.88 7.78 4.47
CA PRO A 106 8.31 7.59 4.16
C PRO A 106 8.87 6.18 4.44
N VAL A 107 8.04 5.17 4.73
CA VAL A 107 8.47 3.84 5.22
C VAL A 107 9.50 3.16 4.30
N GLY A 108 9.38 3.34 2.99
CA GLY A 108 10.35 2.82 2.01
C GLY A 108 11.76 3.41 2.18
N GLU A 109 11.86 4.71 2.43
CA GLU A 109 13.12 5.43 2.61
C GLU A 109 13.81 5.02 3.91
N ASP A 110 13.03 4.91 4.99
CA ASP A 110 13.52 4.47 6.30
C ASP A 110 13.99 3.02 6.29
N ALA A 111 13.32 2.14 5.55
CA ALA A 111 13.77 0.75 5.37
C ALA A 111 15.09 0.66 4.59
N ALA A 112 15.28 1.51 3.58
CA ALA A 112 16.55 1.62 2.88
C ALA A 112 17.66 2.18 3.80
N ALA A 113 17.34 3.17 4.64
CA ALA A 113 18.26 3.72 5.63
C ALA A 113 18.67 2.66 6.67
N LEU A 114 17.72 1.86 7.18
CA LEU A 114 18.02 0.73 8.06
C LEU A 114 18.95 -0.28 7.38
N GLN A 115 18.70 -0.61 6.11
CA GLN A 115 19.56 -1.50 5.35
C GLN A 115 20.99 -0.98 5.25
N GLN A 116 21.15 0.31 4.95
CA GLN A 116 22.46 0.95 4.89
C GLN A 116 23.17 0.92 6.24
N VAL A 117 22.48 1.35 7.31
CA VAL A 117 23.03 1.36 8.68
C VAL A 117 23.45 -0.04 9.11
N TRP A 118 22.66 -1.07 8.81
CA TRP A 118 23.04 -2.45 9.11
C TRP A 118 24.28 -2.89 8.33
N SER A 119 24.34 -2.56 7.04
CA SER A 119 25.49 -2.90 6.20
C SER A 119 26.78 -2.26 6.69
N GLU A 120 26.71 -1.04 7.20
CA GLU A 120 27.86 -0.28 7.68
C GLU A 120 28.29 -0.70 9.10
N HIS A 121 27.33 -1.01 9.97
CA HIS A 121 27.58 -1.20 11.40
C HIS A 121 27.44 -2.65 11.90
N GLY A 122 26.95 -3.58 11.10
CA GLY A 122 26.71 -4.97 11.53
C GLY A 122 27.96 -5.69 12.04
N ASP A 123 29.11 -5.48 11.39
CA ASP A 123 30.39 -6.07 11.82
C ASP A 123 30.92 -5.43 13.11
N ALA A 124 30.64 -4.15 13.33
CA ALA A 124 31.02 -3.43 14.56
C ALA A 124 30.11 -3.83 15.73
N LEU A 125 28.83 -4.09 15.47
CA LEU A 125 27.92 -4.68 16.46
C LEU A 125 28.44 -6.03 16.95
N ASP A 126 28.98 -6.86 16.04
CA ASP A 126 29.60 -8.14 16.39
C ASP A 126 30.82 -8.00 17.32
N GLN A 127 31.47 -6.84 17.30
CA GLN A 127 32.64 -6.51 18.12
C GLN A 127 32.26 -5.82 19.43
N GLY A 128 30.96 -5.66 19.71
CA GLY A 128 30.47 -4.99 20.92
C GLY A 128 30.60 -3.47 20.86
N ASP A 129 30.57 -2.88 19.67
CA ASP A 129 30.62 -1.42 19.50
C ASP A 129 29.29 -0.77 19.91
N ALA A 130 29.37 0.13 20.90
CA ALA A 130 28.24 0.87 21.43
C ALA A 130 27.65 1.88 20.44
N GLU A 131 28.45 2.45 19.55
CA GLU A 131 27.92 3.31 18.49
C GLU A 131 27.16 2.50 17.45
N ALA A 132 27.68 1.33 17.06
CA ALA A 132 27.00 0.44 16.12
C ALA A 132 25.60 0.05 16.63
N GLU A 133 25.49 -0.37 17.90
CA GLU A 133 24.21 -0.67 18.54
C GLU A 133 23.26 0.54 18.47
N ARG A 134 23.71 1.72 18.90
CA ARG A 134 22.88 2.93 18.92
C ARG A 134 22.38 3.32 17.53
N ARG A 135 23.23 3.22 16.51
CA ARG A 135 22.87 3.55 15.12
C ARG A 135 21.79 2.61 14.60
N ILE A 136 21.97 1.31 14.78
CA ILE A 136 21.02 0.30 14.35
C ILE A 136 19.69 0.44 15.11
N SER A 137 19.73 0.57 16.44
CA SER A 137 18.54 0.74 17.29
C SER A 137 17.77 2.03 16.97
N SER A 138 18.47 3.10 16.60
CA SER A 138 17.83 4.35 16.16
C SER A 138 17.12 4.17 14.81
N ALA A 139 17.76 3.54 13.82
CA ALA A 139 17.14 3.26 12.53
C ALA A 139 15.92 2.33 12.65
N LEU A 140 16.00 1.32 13.52
CA LEU A 140 14.86 0.45 13.84
C LEU A 140 13.70 1.22 14.48
N SER A 141 14.01 2.20 15.33
CA SER A 141 12.98 2.99 16.01
C SER A 141 12.30 3.97 15.06
N LEU A 142 13.05 4.64 14.19
CA LEU A 142 12.49 5.52 13.15
C LEU A 142 11.53 4.76 12.23
N LEU A 143 12.00 3.63 11.67
CA LEU A 143 11.16 2.81 10.79
C LEU A 143 9.89 2.31 11.50
N ARG A 144 10.00 1.93 12.78
CA ARG A 144 8.84 1.52 13.60
C ARG A 144 7.83 2.65 13.77
N GLU A 145 8.31 3.86 14.06
CA GLU A 145 7.44 5.03 14.21
C GLU A 145 6.68 5.34 12.92
N ASP A 146 7.34 5.24 11.76
CA ASP A 146 6.72 5.58 10.48
C ASP A 146 5.77 4.49 9.97
N VAL A 147 6.04 3.21 10.29
CA VAL A 147 5.06 2.13 10.11
C VAL A 147 3.82 2.34 10.99
N LEU A 148 4.00 2.78 12.25
CA LEU A 148 2.87 3.08 13.16
C LEU A 148 2.05 4.27 12.67
N LYS A 149 2.70 5.35 12.22
CA LYS A 149 2.00 6.51 11.61
C LYS A 149 1.19 6.08 10.39
N SER A 150 1.75 5.23 9.54
CA SER A 150 1.05 4.69 8.37
C SER A 150 -0.22 3.92 8.75
N LEU A 151 -0.16 3.10 9.81
CA LEU A 151 -1.34 2.39 10.34
C LEU A 151 -2.42 3.34 10.87
N GLN A 152 -2.03 4.41 11.55
CA GLN A 152 -2.95 5.38 12.14
C GLN A 152 -3.72 6.21 11.09
N GLN A 153 -3.17 6.31 9.88
CA GLN A 153 -3.76 7.07 8.77
C GLN A 153 -4.70 6.24 7.89
N LEU A 154 -4.82 4.93 8.12
CA LEU A 154 -5.78 4.09 7.40
C LEU A 154 -7.21 4.37 7.88
N HIS A 155 -8.11 4.70 6.95
CA HIS A 155 -9.52 5.03 7.23
C HIS A 155 -10.48 3.92 6.84
#